data_AF-A0A367KVD7-F1
#
_entry.id   AF-A0A367KVD7-F1
#
_cell.length_a   1.000
_cell.length_b   1.000
_cell.length_c   1.000
_cell.angle_alpha   90.00
_cell.angle_beta   90.00
_cell.angle_gamma   90.00
#
_symmetry.space_group_name_H-M   'P 1'
#
loop_
_entity.id
_entity.type
_entity.pdbx_description
1 polymer ?
#
loop_
_entity_poly.entity_id
_entity_poly.type
_entity_poly.pdbx_seq_one_letter_code
_entity_poly.pdbx_strand_id
1 'polypeptide(L)'
;MKVEDLLELIESSTSNSFVNKKRQKEPVDTMLDRLDQLIELSTHIYLDTNFDDQEEDRCIVSFNDMRKANEMTNSIIIKIVSCEIMFNDGKDDERIERASRILAHMSGRGAAGSITRTWHIPFLNPDGDKREMKLRLHEPCYIGNDIGFKTWGAAPLLAKKLLQENLIPHLGESRVLELGSGTGMVGLVCDQLGAISVHMTDYHPRVLDNVAYNVKLNHSKATVSKLDFIEIANSDEPQEAYDIVIASDLLYEIEHAQHLPVAVNKLMKNEFYFMIPLRSTHWEEVECFEDKMRSFNFTLIDKQDVQVEEELEGTHQIKYAFVVSSFSFIFMPKTPPLLLPTDWALDNNHNNNEVIYNDEEEDSSESNALNNENGFTFMKHGEDTNFTQHSQAKSVSSSAAIFQKNSTQKQQEDDQEENTWEETMQDLQTEFQLYMEEYNQIKK
;
A
#
# COMPACT_ATOMS: atom_id res chain seq x y z
N MET A 1 12.09 0.56 -25.13
CA MET A 1 10.81 0.98 -25.74
C MET A 1 10.32 2.11 -24.89
N LYS A 2 10.13 3.30 -25.46
CA LYS A 2 9.63 4.45 -24.73
C LYS A 2 8.10 4.34 -24.59
N VAL A 3 7.50 5.10 -23.66
CA VAL A 3 6.04 5.09 -23.48
C VAL A 3 5.34 5.59 -24.74
N GLU A 4 5.95 6.53 -25.46
CA GLU A 4 5.42 7.05 -26.73
C GLU A 4 5.31 5.94 -27.79
N ASP A 5 6.33 5.09 -27.93
CA ASP A 5 6.29 3.95 -28.85
C ASP A 5 5.12 3.01 -28.50
N LEU A 6 4.89 2.78 -27.20
CA LEU A 6 3.81 1.93 -26.71
C LEU A 6 2.44 2.54 -27.00
N LEU A 7 2.28 3.86 -26.81
CA LEU A 7 1.06 4.59 -27.14
C LEU A 7 0.77 4.59 -28.65
N GLU A 8 1.79 4.78 -29.50
CA GLU A 8 1.64 4.68 -30.97
C GLU A 8 1.21 3.27 -31.40
N LEU A 9 1.76 2.23 -30.76
CA LEU A 9 1.34 0.84 -31.01
C LEU A 9 -0.13 0.60 -30.59
N ILE A 10 -0.57 1.19 -29.48
CA ILE A 10 -1.97 1.16 -29.05
C ILE A 10 -2.84 1.88 -30.10
N GLU A 11 -2.45 3.07 -30.56
CA GLU A 11 -3.19 3.84 -31.58
C GLU A 11 -3.35 3.10 -32.91
N SER A 12 -2.27 2.47 -33.36
CA SER A 12 -2.29 1.70 -34.60
C SER A 12 -3.21 0.49 -34.51
N SER A 13 -3.27 -0.15 -33.34
CA SER A 13 -4.13 -1.31 -33.09
C SER A 13 -5.61 -0.92 -33.03
N THR A 14 -5.94 0.23 -32.45
CA THR A 14 -7.31 0.75 -32.41
C THR A 14 -7.76 1.22 -33.80
N SER A 15 -6.94 1.99 -34.51
CA SER A 15 -7.25 2.52 -35.85
C SER A 15 -7.47 1.42 -36.88
N ASN A 16 -6.66 0.35 -36.86
CA ASN A 16 -6.80 -0.78 -37.77
C ASN A 16 -8.07 -1.62 -37.50
N SER A 17 -8.59 -1.62 -36.28
CA SER A 17 -9.84 -2.33 -35.92
C SER A 17 -11.07 -1.75 -36.64
N PHE A 18 -11.09 -0.44 -36.92
CA PHE A 18 -12.22 0.24 -37.58
C PHE A 18 -12.29 0.06 -39.10
N VAL A 19 -11.20 -0.38 -39.76
CA VAL A 19 -11.10 -0.37 -41.23
C VAL A 19 -11.64 -1.66 -41.89
N ASN A 20 -11.68 -2.80 -41.19
CA ASN A 20 -12.10 -4.07 -41.81
C ASN A 20 -12.98 -4.96 -40.90
N LYS A 21 -14.30 -4.95 -41.17
CA LYS A 21 -15.36 -5.67 -40.42
C LYS A 21 -15.25 -7.21 -40.36
N LYS A 22 -14.19 -7.84 -40.89
CA LYS A 22 -14.10 -9.32 -40.98
C LYS A 22 -12.82 -9.96 -40.40
N ARG A 23 -11.87 -9.17 -39.89
CA ARG A 23 -10.68 -9.68 -39.18
C ARG A 23 -10.26 -8.69 -38.08
N GLN A 24 -10.95 -8.72 -36.95
CA GLN A 24 -10.74 -7.80 -35.82
C GLN A 24 -10.05 -8.45 -34.61
N LYS A 25 -9.75 -9.76 -34.66
CA LYS A 25 -9.14 -10.50 -33.54
C LYS A 25 -7.72 -10.04 -33.21
N GLU A 26 -6.80 -10.15 -34.17
CA GLU A 26 -5.38 -9.81 -33.96
C GLU A 26 -5.16 -8.37 -33.45
N PRO A 27 -5.86 -7.33 -33.99
CA PRO A 27 -5.74 -5.99 -33.45
C PRO A 27 -6.26 -5.83 -32.02
N VAL A 28 -7.32 -6.56 -31.63
CA VAL A 28 -7.88 -6.50 -30.27
C VAL A 28 -6.95 -7.19 -29.27
N ASP A 29 -6.48 -8.39 -29.58
CA ASP A 29 -5.54 -9.12 -28.71
C ASP A 29 -4.24 -8.31 -28.53
N THR A 30 -3.70 -7.75 -29.63
CA THR A 30 -2.53 -6.86 -29.57
C THR A 30 -2.79 -5.61 -28.72
N MET A 31 -3.96 -4.97 -28.88
CA MET A 31 -4.32 -3.80 -28.08
C MET A 31 -4.39 -4.14 -26.58
N LEU A 32 -5.04 -5.24 -26.21
CA LEU A 32 -5.12 -5.68 -24.81
C LEU A 32 -3.74 -5.98 -24.24
N ASP A 33 -2.85 -6.63 -25.01
CA ASP A 33 -1.48 -6.92 -24.58
C ASP A 33 -0.68 -5.65 -24.31
N ARG A 34 -0.82 -4.63 -25.17
CA ARG A 34 -0.13 -3.33 -24.99
C ARG A 34 -0.70 -2.53 -23.82
N LEU A 35 -2.00 -2.61 -23.58
CA LEU A 35 -2.65 -1.99 -22.42
C LEU A 35 -2.23 -2.65 -21.11
N ASP A 36 -2.14 -3.98 -21.08
CA ASP A 36 -1.60 -4.71 -19.93
C ASP A 36 -0.15 -4.32 -19.62
N GLN A 37 0.68 -4.22 -20.66
CA GLN A 37 2.06 -3.74 -20.52
C GLN A 37 2.11 -2.30 -19.99
N LEU A 38 1.23 -1.41 -20.46
CA LEU A 38 1.16 -0.02 -19.98
C LEU A 38 0.76 0.03 -18.49
N ILE A 39 -0.21 -0.77 -18.07
CA ILE A 39 -0.65 -0.89 -16.67
C ILE A 39 0.48 -1.43 -15.80
N GLU A 40 1.17 -2.48 -16.23
CA GLU A 40 2.31 -3.05 -15.51
C GLU A 40 3.39 -1.99 -15.27
N LEU A 41 3.77 -1.25 -16.32
CA LEU A 41 4.73 -0.16 -16.23
C LEU A 41 4.26 0.97 -15.30
N SER A 42 2.95 1.26 -15.26
CA SER A 42 2.37 2.26 -14.34
C SER A 42 2.46 1.86 -12.85
N THR A 43 2.78 0.60 -12.55
CA THR A 43 2.99 0.14 -11.17
C THR A 43 4.39 0.48 -10.64
N HIS A 44 5.32 0.88 -11.51
CA HIS A 44 6.66 1.28 -11.14
C HIS A 44 6.70 2.77 -10.79
N ILE A 45 7.12 3.09 -9.56
CA ILE A 45 7.22 4.46 -9.05
C ILE A 45 8.68 4.79 -8.81
N TYR A 46 9.15 5.90 -9.38
CA TYR A 46 10.54 6.35 -9.26
C TYR A 46 10.61 7.61 -8.40
N LEU A 47 11.35 7.59 -7.29
CA LEU A 47 11.44 8.71 -6.34
C LEU A 47 12.43 9.81 -6.75
N ASP A 48 12.81 9.86 -8.03
CA ASP A 48 13.93 10.64 -8.49
C ASP A 48 13.70 11.33 -9.82
N THR A 49 13.88 12.66 -9.81
CA THR A 49 13.95 13.55 -10.97
C THR A 49 15.27 14.34 -11.01
N ASN A 50 16.20 14.14 -10.08
CA ASN A 50 17.36 15.04 -9.87
C ASN A 50 18.72 14.39 -10.20
N PHE A 51 18.80 13.10 -10.53
CA PHE A 51 20.01 12.48 -11.06
C PHE A 51 19.99 12.52 -12.59
N ASP A 52 20.36 13.68 -13.11
CA ASP A 52 20.17 14.20 -14.47
C ASP A 52 20.97 13.51 -15.60
N ASP A 53 21.26 12.20 -15.53
CA ASP A 53 22.20 11.61 -16.52
C ASP A 53 21.77 10.28 -17.19
N GLN A 54 20.61 9.67 -16.89
CA GLN A 54 20.12 8.50 -17.65
C GLN A 54 18.58 8.41 -17.67
N GLU A 55 17.91 9.44 -18.19
CA GLU A 55 16.49 9.33 -18.59
C GLU A 55 16.29 8.38 -19.79
N GLU A 56 17.33 8.05 -20.55
CA GLU A 56 17.16 7.51 -21.91
C GLU A 56 16.56 6.10 -22.00
N ASP A 57 16.64 5.27 -20.95
CA ASP A 57 16.21 3.86 -21.00
C ASP A 57 15.00 3.49 -20.12
N ARG A 58 14.53 4.38 -19.22
CA ARG A 58 13.41 4.07 -18.32
C ARG A 58 12.07 4.42 -18.95
N CYS A 59 11.18 3.43 -19.02
CA CYS A 59 9.82 3.60 -19.50
C CYS A 59 8.92 4.04 -18.34
N ILE A 60 8.80 5.35 -18.10
CA ILE A 60 8.02 5.93 -17.01
C ILE A 60 6.62 6.28 -17.54
N VAL A 61 5.58 5.62 -17.02
CA VAL A 61 4.19 5.88 -17.40
C VAL A 61 3.60 6.96 -16.51
N SER A 62 3.28 8.11 -17.09
CA SER A 62 2.60 9.18 -16.36
C SER A 62 1.08 8.98 -16.32
N PHE A 63 0.41 9.71 -15.42
CA PHE A 63 -1.06 9.77 -15.41
C PHE A 63 -1.64 10.23 -16.76
N ASN A 64 -0.97 11.16 -17.45
CA ASN A 64 -1.42 11.66 -18.75
C ASN A 64 -1.35 10.58 -19.83
N ASP A 65 -0.38 9.67 -19.74
CA ASP A 65 -0.24 8.57 -20.71
C ASP A 65 -1.34 7.54 -20.53
N MET A 66 -1.67 7.20 -19.28
CA MET A 66 -2.84 6.38 -18.95
C MET A 66 -4.13 7.02 -19.46
N ARG A 67 -4.28 8.34 -19.31
CA ARG A 67 -5.44 9.08 -19.82
C ARG A 67 -5.54 9.04 -21.34
N LYS A 68 -4.44 9.29 -22.07
CA LYS A 68 -4.40 9.19 -23.53
C LYS A 68 -4.79 7.79 -24.00
N ALA A 69 -4.18 6.77 -23.41
CA ALA A 69 -4.52 5.38 -23.72
C ALA A 69 -6.02 5.09 -23.50
N ASN A 70 -6.60 5.63 -22.43
CA ASN A 70 -8.02 5.48 -22.14
C ASN A 70 -8.88 6.17 -23.21
N GLU A 71 -8.58 7.42 -23.55
CA GLU A 71 -9.29 8.17 -24.60
C GLU A 71 -9.28 7.42 -25.96
N MET A 72 -8.20 6.71 -26.28
CA MET A 72 -8.06 5.96 -27.53
C MET A 72 -8.77 4.59 -27.54
N THR A 73 -8.90 3.94 -26.38
CA THR A 73 -9.30 2.52 -26.30
C THR A 73 -10.63 2.29 -25.61
N ASN A 74 -11.13 3.24 -24.81
CA ASN A 74 -12.30 3.09 -23.96
C ASN A 74 -13.54 2.58 -24.72
N SER A 75 -13.80 3.10 -25.92
CA SER A 75 -14.95 2.64 -26.72
C SER A 75 -14.87 1.17 -27.11
N ILE A 76 -13.67 0.64 -27.38
CA ILE A 76 -13.47 -0.78 -27.73
C ILE A 76 -13.55 -1.63 -26.47
N ILE A 77 -12.91 -1.20 -25.38
CA ILE A 77 -12.93 -1.89 -24.08
C ILE A 77 -14.37 -2.06 -23.58
N ILE A 78 -15.18 -0.99 -23.60
CA ILE A 78 -16.59 -1.04 -23.20
C ILE A 78 -17.36 -2.07 -24.04
N LYS A 79 -17.11 -2.14 -25.35
CA LYS A 79 -17.77 -3.10 -26.24
C LYS A 79 -17.35 -4.55 -26.01
N ILE A 80 -16.12 -4.79 -25.57
CA ILE A 80 -15.67 -6.13 -25.17
C ILE A 80 -16.39 -6.51 -23.87
N VAL A 81 -16.38 -5.64 -22.87
CA VAL A 81 -17.03 -5.88 -21.57
C VAL A 81 -18.55 -6.04 -21.71
N SER A 82 -19.21 -5.28 -22.60
CA SER A 82 -20.64 -5.41 -22.88
C SER A 82 -21.00 -6.59 -23.78
N CYS A 83 -20.03 -7.44 -24.14
CA CYS A 83 -20.20 -8.58 -25.04
C CYS A 83 -20.69 -8.20 -26.46
N GLU A 84 -20.52 -6.94 -26.88
CA GLU A 84 -20.82 -6.50 -28.25
C GLU A 84 -19.75 -6.98 -29.26
N ILE A 85 -18.52 -7.21 -28.79
CA ILE A 85 -17.42 -7.78 -29.58
C ILE A 85 -17.11 -9.16 -29.03
N MET A 86 -17.47 -10.20 -29.79
CA MET A 86 -17.22 -11.61 -29.48
C MET A 86 -16.62 -12.30 -30.71
N PHE A 87 -15.62 -13.15 -30.51
CA PHE A 87 -14.96 -13.87 -31.60
C PHE A 87 -15.37 -15.35 -31.67
N ASN A 88 -16.01 -15.87 -30.61
CA ASN A 88 -16.44 -17.27 -30.46
C ASN A 88 -15.30 -18.26 -30.69
N ASP A 89 -14.10 -17.92 -30.20
CA ASP A 89 -12.88 -18.72 -30.35
C ASP A 89 -12.43 -19.40 -29.04
N GLY A 90 -13.30 -19.37 -28.03
CA GLY A 90 -13.02 -19.93 -26.70
C GLY A 90 -12.16 -19.05 -25.80
N LYS A 91 -11.80 -17.83 -26.23
CA LYS A 91 -11.03 -16.85 -25.42
C LYS A 91 -11.81 -15.58 -25.06
N ASP A 92 -13.10 -15.53 -25.37
CA ASP A 92 -13.88 -14.31 -25.12
C ASP A 92 -13.99 -14.02 -23.61
N ASP A 93 -14.13 -15.04 -22.77
CA ASP A 93 -14.14 -14.88 -21.30
C ASP A 93 -12.82 -14.25 -20.80
N GLU A 94 -11.68 -14.72 -21.30
CA GLU A 94 -10.35 -14.16 -21.00
C GLU A 94 -10.25 -12.69 -21.43
N ARG A 95 -10.74 -12.36 -22.62
CA ARG A 95 -10.76 -10.97 -23.13
C ARG A 95 -11.65 -10.07 -22.30
N ILE A 96 -12.82 -10.55 -21.90
CA ILE A 96 -13.76 -9.82 -21.04
C ILE A 96 -13.10 -9.54 -19.70
N GLU A 97 -12.50 -10.54 -19.07
CA GLU A 97 -11.81 -10.37 -17.78
C GLU A 97 -10.66 -9.35 -17.88
N ARG A 98 -9.80 -9.48 -18.92
CA ARG A 98 -8.72 -8.52 -19.18
C ARG A 98 -9.24 -7.11 -19.42
N ALA A 99 -10.25 -6.97 -20.28
CA ALA A 99 -10.86 -5.67 -20.59
C ALA A 99 -11.50 -5.04 -19.35
N SER A 100 -12.17 -5.82 -18.49
CA SER A 100 -12.72 -5.36 -17.22
C SER A 100 -11.63 -4.86 -16.26
N ARG A 101 -10.53 -5.59 -16.12
CA ARG A 101 -9.39 -5.18 -15.27
C ARG A 101 -8.73 -3.91 -15.79
N ILE A 102 -8.53 -3.80 -17.10
CA ILE A 102 -7.98 -2.61 -17.75
C ILE A 102 -8.91 -1.41 -17.52
N LEU A 103 -10.21 -1.57 -17.78
CA LEU A 103 -11.22 -0.53 -17.57
C LEU A 103 -11.21 -0.03 -16.12
N ALA A 104 -11.13 -0.96 -15.15
CA ALA A 104 -11.04 -0.66 -13.74
C ALA A 104 -9.78 0.15 -13.41
N HIS A 105 -8.60 -0.23 -13.93
CA HIS A 105 -7.36 0.52 -13.76
C HIS A 105 -7.41 1.92 -14.36
N MET A 106 -7.96 2.05 -15.56
CA MET A 106 -8.12 3.33 -16.26
C MET A 106 -9.15 4.26 -15.61
N SER A 107 -10.08 3.70 -14.84
CA SER A 107 -11.08 4.45 -14.07
C SER A 107 -10.52 5.01 -12.76
N GLY A 108 -9.25 4.77 -12.45
CA GLY A 108 -8.53 5.31 -11.30
C GLY A 108 -8.46 4.36 -10.11
N ARG A 109 -7.73 4.78 -9.07
CA ARG A 109 -7.38 3.93 -7.92
C ARG A 109 -8.58 3.41 -7.12
N GLY A 110 -9.69 4.15 -7.11
CA GLY A 110 -10.95 3.71 -6.49
C GLY A 110 -11.52 2.43 -7.12
N ALA A 111 -11.32 2.25 -8.42
CA ALA A 111 -11.89 1.15 -9.19
C ALA A 111 -10.88 0.02 -9.46
N ALA A 112 -9.58 0.32 -9.52
CA ALA A 112 -8.52 -0.59 -9.98
C ALA A 112 -8.32 -1.88 -9.17
N GLY A 113 -8.96 -2.02 -8.01
CA GLY A 113 -8.72 -3.14 -7.10
C GLY A 113 -7.40 -2.99 -6.35
N SER A 114 -6.90 -4.09 -5.80
CA SER A 114 -5.59 -4.14 -5.16
C SER A 114 -4.47 -4.05 -6.19
N ILE A 115 -3.41 -3.33 -5.87
CA ILE A 115 -2.25 -3.15 -6.75
C ILE A 115 -0.97 -3.40 -5.97
N THR A 116 0.03 -4.01 -6.61
CA THR A 116 1.38 -4.06 -6.06
C THR A 116 2.26 -3.13 -6.88
N ARG A 117 2.87 -2.15 -6.20
CA ARG A 117 3.77 -1.16 -6.80
C ARG A 117 5.22 -1.50 -6.49
N THR A 118 6.10 -1.21 -7.43
CA THR A 118 7.56 -1.28 -7.21
C THR A 118 8.10 0.13 -7.09
N TRP A 119 8.58 0.48 -5.91
CA TRP A 119 9.22 1.75 -5.62
C TRP A 119 10.72 1.64 -5.88
N HIS A 120 11.21 2.52 -6.74
CA HIS A 120 12.60 2.63 -7.14
C HIS A 120 13.22 3.84 -6.46
N ILE A 121 14.12 3.59 -5.50
CA ILE A 121 14.82 4.62 -4.73
C ILE A 121 16.30 4.57 -5.12
N PRO A 122 16.76 5.42 -6.05
CA PRO A 122 18.17 5.47 -6.42
C PRO A 122 18.99 6.08 -5.29
N PHE A 123 20.25 5.68 -5.18
CA PHE A 123 21.20 6.24 -4.21
C PHE A 123 22.63 6.10 -4.72
N LEU A 124 23.55 6.86 -4.13
CA LEU A 124 24.98 6.69 -4.36
C LEU A 124 25.53 5.82 -3.23
N ASN A 125 26.24 4.75 -3.59
CA ASN A 125 26.98 3.97 -2.59
C ASN A 125 28.25 4.73 -2.15
N PRO A 126 28.97 4.24 -1.12
CA PRO A 126 30.21 4.86 -0.67
C PRO A 126 31.29 5.05 -1.73
N ASP A 127 31.31 4.18 -2.74
CA ASP A 127 32.26 4.22 -3.85
C ASP A 127 31.90 5.26 -4.93
N GLY A 128 30.73 5.90 -4.80
CA GLY A 128 30.20 6.86 -5.77
C GLY A 128 29.44 6.24 -6.94
N ASP A 129 29.21 4.92 -6.91
CA ASP A 129 28.40 4.21 -7.90
C ASP A 129 26.91 4.45 -7.64
N LYS A 130 26.18 4.68 -8.73
CA LYS A 130 24.71 4.73 -8.71
C LYS A 130 24.17 3.32 -8.46
N ARG A 131 23.37 3.19 -7.41
CA ARG A 131 22.66 1.98 -7.02
C ARG A 131 21.17 2.28 -6.87
N GLU A 132 20.37 1.24 -6.78
CA GLU A 132 18.92 1.35 -6.65
C GLU A 132 18.43 0.37 -5.58
N MET A 133 17.60 0.88 -4.68
CA MET A 133 16.79 0.09 -3.77
C MET A 133 15.40 -0.09 -4.40
N LYS A 134 14.96 -1.35 -4.49
CA LYS A 134 13.63 -1.70 -4.98
C LYS A 134 12.78 -2.19 -3.82
N LEU A 135 11.63 -1.55 -3.62
CA LEU A 135 10.67 -1.95 -2.61
C LEU A 135 9.33 -2.27 -3.24
N ARG A 136 8.79 -3.47 -3.01
CA ARG A 136 7.49 -3.89 -3.53
C ARG A 136 6.43 -3.71 -2.46
N LEU A 137 5.44 -2.87 -2.69
CA LEU A 137 4.36 -2.62 -1.74
C LEU A 137 3.03 -3.03 -2.35
N HIS A 138 2.34 -3.94 -1.69
CA HIS A 138 0.95 -4.23 -1.95
C HIS A 138 0.06 -3.21 -1.24
N GLU A 139 -0.83 -2.63 -2.03
CA GLU A 139 -1.82 -1.64 -1.65
C GLU A 139 -3.20 -2.23 -1.97
N PRO A 140 -3.94 -2.73 -0.96
CA PRO A 140 -5.29 -3.23 -1.14
C PRO A 140 -6.24 -2.17 -1.73
N CYS A 141 -7.37 -2.63 -2.28
CA CYS A 141 -8.42 -1.72 -2.73
C CYS A 141 -9.05 -0.95 -1.57
N TYR A 142 -9.50 0.28 -1.85
CA TYR A 142 -10.29 1.07 -0.90
C TYR A 142 -11.65 0.40 -0.69
N ILE A 143 -11.83 -0.30 0.42
CA ILE A 143 -13.16 -0.73 0.87
C ILE A 143 -13.45 -0.01 2.17
N GLY A 144 -14.26 1.06 2.10
CA GLY A 144 -14.64 1.86 3.29
C GLY A 144 -13.56 2.86 3.73
N ASN A 145 -13.46 3.10 5.04
CA ASN A 145 -12.58 4.12 5.65
C ASN A 145 -11.12 3.67 5.86
N ASP A 146 -10.63 2.69 5.09
CA ASP A 146 -9.30 2.10 5.29
C ASP A 146 -8.18 2.95 4.65
N ILE A 147 -7.82 4.07 5.29
CA ILE A 147 -6.82 5.05 4.83
C ILE A 147 -5.38 4.48 4.88
N GLY A 148 -5.12 3.48 5.72
CA GLY A 148 -3.79 2.88 5.92
C GLY A 148 -3.27 1.99 4.77
N PHE A 149 -4.05 1.76 3.72
CA PHE A 149 -3.65 0.93 2.57
C PHE A 149 -2.92 1.68 1.46
N LYS A 150 -2.89 3.02 1.53
CA LYS A 150 -2.16 3.86 0.58
C LYS A 150 -0.80 4.23 1.16
N THR A 151 0.23 4.21 0.32
CA THR A 151 1.51 4.83 0.65
C THR A 151 1.38 6.36 0.47
N TRP A 152 1.19 7.09 1.56
CA TRP A 152 1.05 8.56 1.58
C TRP A 152 2.41 9.25 1.41
N GLY A 153 2.46 10.43 0.75
CA GLY A 153 3.74 11.02 0.30
C GLY A 153 4.76 11.35 1.37
N ALA A 154 4.37 11.42 2.65
CA ALA A 154 5.30 11.51 3.77
C ALA A 154 6.23 10.29 3.86
N ALA A 155 5.71 9.07 3.64
CA ALA A 155 6.48 7.83 3.80
C ALA A 155 7.57 7.64 2.72
N PRO A 156 7.28 7.80 1.41
CA PRO A 156 8.32 7.73 0.37
C PRO A 156 9.39 8.80 0.52
N LEU A 157 9.02 9.97 1.02
CA LEU A 157 9.94 11.07 1.23
C LEU A 157 10.86 10.82 2.43
N LEU A 158 10.33 10.27 3.52
CA LEU A 158 11.14 9.81 4.65
C LEU A 158 12.09 8.69 4.24
N ALA A 159 11.59 7.69 3.49
CA ALA A 159 12.38 6.62 2.91
C ALA A 159 13.53 7.15 2.02
N LYS A 160 13.23 8.11 1.15
CA LYS A 160 14.23 8.78 0.30
C LYS A 160 15.32 9.44 1.14
N LYS A 161 14.95 10.19 2.19
CA LYS A 161 15.93 10.85 3.07
C LYS A 161 16.76 9.85 3.88
N LEU A 162 16.15 8.80 4.42
CA LEU A 162 16.87 7.74 5.14
C LEU A 162 17.98 7.16 4.27
N LEU A 163 17.68 6.88 3.00
CA LEU A 163 18.62 6.25 2.07
C LEU A 163 19.63 7.24 1.46
N GLN A 164 19.17 8.38 0.93
CA GLN A 164 19.99 9.29 0.12
C GLN A 164 20.75 10.33 0.97
N GLU A 165 20.20 10.73 2.11
CA GLU A 165 20.79 11.76 2.98
C GLU A 165 21.45 11.17 4.22
N ASN A 166 21.44 9.83 4.36
CA ASN A 166 21.90 9.11 5.56
C ASN A 166 21.33 9.74 6.84
N LEU A 167 20.00 9.91 6.85
CA LEU A 167 19.30 10.68 7.87
C LEU A 167 19.57 10.22 9.31
N ILE A 168 19.86 8.93 9.46
CA ILE A 168 20.16 8.28 10.72
C ILE A 168 21.48 7.51 10.56
N PRO A 169 22.65 8.15 10.76
CA PRO A 169 23.94 7.51 10.50
C PRO A 169 24.22 6.25 11.34
N HIS A 170 23.58 6.14 12.51
CA HIS A 170 23.73 5.02 13.45
C HIS A 170 22.55 4.04 13.40
N LEU A 171 21.75 4.06 12.33
CA LEU A 171 20.60 3.19 12.16
C LEU A 171 20.96 1.71 12.31
N GLY A 172 22.11 1.29 11.76
CA GLY A 172 22.60 -0.09 11.83
C GLY A 172 22.93 -0.59 13.24
N GLU A 173 22.97 0.30 14.23
CA GLU A 173 23.23 -0.02 15.64
C GLU A 173 21.96 0.11 16.50
N SER A 174 20.79 0.33 15.88
CA SER A 174 19.58 0.74 16.58
C SER A 174 18.44 -0.27 16.44
N ARG A 175 17.67 -0.45 17.52
CA ARG A 175 16.33 -1.08 17.46
C ARG A 175 15.30 -0.01 17.14
N VAL A 176 14.57 -0.20 16.06
CA VAL A 176 13.64 0.78 15.50
C VAL A 176 12.20 0.34 15.74
N LEU A 177 11.37 1.24 16.25
CA LEU A 177 9.92 1.11 16.27
C LEU A 177 9.32 2.06 15.24
N GLU A 178 8.54 1.55 14.31
CA GLU A 178 7.69 2.35 13.43
C GLU A 178 6.27 2.41 13.99
N LEU A 179 5.76 3.62 14.23
CA LEU A 179 4.38 3.89 14.64
C LEU A 179 3.52 4.21 13.41
N GLY A 180 2.37 3.54 13.31
CA GLY A 180 1.42 3.67 12.21
C GLY A 180 2.06 3.37 10.85
N SER A 181 2.53 2.14 10.71
CA SER A 181 3.30 1.67 9.55
C SER A 181 2.56 1.79 8.22
N GLY A 182 1.22 1.74 8.21
CA GLY A 182 0.45 1.75 6.96
C GLY A 182 0.88 0.62 6.01
N THR A 183 1.45 0.97 4.85
CA THR A 183 2.00 -0.01 3.89
C THR A 183 3.36 -0.58 4.32
N GLY A 184 4.05 0.09 5.25
CA GLY A 184 5.31 -0.34 5.83
C GLY A 184 6.56 0.17 5.14
N MET A 185 6.44 1.17 4.26
CA MET A 185 7.56 1.65 3.46
C MET A 185 8.79 2.04 4.30
N VAL A 186 8.58 2.81 5.37
CA VAL A 186 9.69 3.36 6.17
C VAL A 186 10.37 2.26 6.98
N GLY A 187 9.60 1.42 7.66
CA GLY A 187 10.15 0.27 8.39
C GLY A 187 10.92 -0.71 7.50
N LEU A 188 10.43 -1.00 6.29
CA LEU A 188 11.14 -1.86 5.34
C LEU A 188 12.45 -1.26 4.87
N VAL A 189 12.50 0.05 4.62
CA VAL A 189 13.75 0.75 4.29
C VAL A 189 14.71 0.71 5.47
N CYS A 190 14.24 0.88 6.71
CA CYS A 190 15.10 0.74 7.90
C CYS A 190 15.71 -0.65 8.02
N ASP A 191 14.94 -1.70 7.75
CA ASP A 191 15.42 -3.10 7.78
C ASP A 191 16.47 -3.34 6.68
N GLN A 192 16.22 -2.86 5.46
CA GLN A 192 17.17 -2.98 4.35
C GLN A 192 18.46 -2.16 4.55
N LEU A 193 18.38 -1.05 5.30
CA LEU A 193 19.55 -0.27 5.74
C LEU A 193 20.32 -0.90 6.89
N GLY A 194 19.85 -2.04 7.42
CA GLY A 194 20.58 -2.86 8.37
C GLY A 194 20.33 -2.54 9.85
N ALA A 195 19.19 -1.92 10.19
CA ALA A 195 18.78 -1.78 11.59
C ALA A 195 18.85 -3.14 12.33
N ILE A 196 19.23 -3.13 13.62
CA ILE A 196 19.38 -4.37 14.42
C ILE A 196 18.06 -5.16 14.43
N SER A 197 16.96 -4.43 14.60
CA SER A 197 15.61 -4.96 14.51
C SER A 197 14.65 -3.85 14.17
N VAL A 198 13.67 -4.12 13.33
CA VAL A 198 12.55 -3.23 13.05
C VAL A 198 11.27 -3.85 13.58
N HIS A 199 10.53 -3.10 14.37
CA HIS A 199 9.19 -3.43 14.82
C HIS A 199 8.20 -2.45 14.20
N MET A 200 7.35 -2.95 13.32
CA MET A 200 6.37 -2.19 12.56
C MET A 200 5.00 -2.34 13.23
N THR A 201 4.33 -1.23 13.52
CA THR A 201 3.11 -1.26 14.31
C THR A 201 2.01 -0.39 13.74
N ASP A 202 0.78 -0.84 13.94
CA ASP A 202 -0.44 -0.12 13.59
C ASP A 202 -1.55 -0.54 14.56
N TYR A 203 -2.61 0.26 14.67
CA TYR A 203 -3.77 -0.09 15.50
C TYR A 203 -4.77 -0.95 14.72
N HIS A 204 -4.81 -0.84 13.39
CA HIS A 204 -5.85 -1.41 12.56
C HIS A 204 -5.50 -2.85 12.08
N PRO A 205 -6.29 -3.88 12.42
CA PRO A 205 -5.96 -5.28 12.11
C PRO A 205 -5.70 -5.56 10.63
N ARG A 206 -6.51 -4.98 9.72
CA ARG A 206 -6.31 -5.20 8.29
C ARG A 206 -5.04 -4.54 7.75
N VAL A 207 -4.60 -3.43 8.37
CA VAL A 207 -3.32 -2.78 8.02
C VAL A 207 -2.17 -3.67 8.48
N LEU A 208 -2.27 -4.26 9.67
CA LEU A 208 -1.32 -5.23 10.18
C LEU A 208 -1.19 -6.46 9.27
N ASP A 209 -2.31 -7.00 8.76
CA ASP A 209 -2.29 -8.09 7.78
C ASP A 209 -1.54 -7.69 6.49
N ASN A 210 -1.80 -6.47 6.00
CA ASN A 210 -1.17 -5.96 4.78
C ASN A 210 0.33 -5.70 4.97
N VAL A 211 0.74 -5.06 6.06
CA VAL A 211 2.16 -4.81 6.32
C VAL A 211 2.91 -6.13 6.56
N ALA A 212 2.30 -7.12 7.20
CA ALA A 212 2.87 -8.47 7.31
C ALA A 212 3.04 -9.14 5.94
N TYR A 213 2.10 -8.92 5.01
CA TYR A 213 2.25 -9.34 3.62
C TYR A 213 3.43 -8.62 2.93
N ASN A 214 3.57 -7.31 3.11
CA ASN A 214 4.65 -6.51 2.54
C ASN A 214 6.03 -6.87 3.12
N VAL A 215 6.13 -7.20 4.40
CA VAL A 215 7.34 -7.76 5.03
C VAL A 215 7.78 -9.04 4.31
N LYS A 216 6.84 -9.97 4.09
CA LYS A 216 7.12 -11.22 3.36
C LYS A 216 7.50 -10.96 1.90
N LEU A 217 6.79 -10.03 1.24
CA LEU A 217 7.01 -9.67 -0.16
C LEU A 217 8.41 -9.12 -0.43
N ASN A 218 9.03 -8.48 0.57
CA ASN A 218 10.37 -7.89 0.47
C ASN A 218 11.45 -8.72 1.20
N HIS A 219 11.13 -9.93 1.65
CA HIS A 219 12.04 -10.79 2.43
C HIS A 219 12.65 -10.10 3.66
N SER A 220 11.89 -9.16 4.25
CA SER A 220 12.31 -8.39 5.40
C SER A 220 12.24 -9.22 6.69
N LYS A 221 13.11 -8.89 7.66
CA LYS A 221 13.11 -9.50 9.00
C LYS A 221 12.30 -8.69 10.02
N ALA A 222 11.65 -7.61 9.58
CA ALA A 222 10.83 -6.78 10.44
C ALA A 222 9.71 -7.60 11.09
N THR A 223 9.40 -7.26 12.34
CA THR A 223 8.28 -7.84 13.08
C THR A 223 7.08 -6.92 12.99
N VAL A 224 5.87 -7.49 13.05
CA VAL A 224 4.62 -6.73 12.96
C VAL A 224 3.73 -7.09 14.14
N SER A 225 3.22 -6.09 14.86
CA SER A 225 2.20 -6.32 15.89
C SER A 225 1.30 -5.11 16.12
N LYS A 226 0.18 -5.32 16.80
CA LYS A 226 -0.74 -4.23 17.17
C LYS A 226 -0.08 -3.32 18.20
N LEU A 227 -0.06 -2.02 17.93
CA LEU A 227 0.20 -0.99 18.92
C LEU A 227 -0.67 0.21 18.60
N ASP A 228 -1.50 0.61 19.55
CA ASP A 228 -2.27 1.85 19.49
C ASP A 228 -1.59 2.87 20.40
N PHE A 229 -1.03 3.94 19.81
CA PHE A 229 -0.30 4.94 20.58
C PHE A 229 -1.21 5.72 21.55
N ILE A 230 -2.52 5.79 21.30
CA ILE A 230 -3.50 6.40 22.22
C ILE A 230 -3.69 5.48 23.43
N GLU A 231 -3.82 4.17 23.23
CA GLU A 231 -3.84 3.18 24.32
C GLU A 231 -2.55 3.28 25.15
N ILE A 232 -1.38 3.35 24.51
CA ILE A 232 -0.08 3.51 25.19
C ILE A 232 0.00 4.83 25.96
N ALA A 233 -0.46 5.93 25.39
CA ALA A 233 -0.45 7.23 26.05
C ALA A 233 -1.29 7.22 27.34
N ASN A 234 -2.43 6.51 27.33
CA ASN A 234 -3.36 6.43 28.45
C ASN A 234 -3.04 5.32 29.47
N SER A 235 -2.19 4.35 29.12
CA SER A 235 -1.79 3.25 30.02
C SER A 235 -0.69 3.65 30.99
N ASP A 236 -0.76 3.19 32.24
CA ASP A 236 0.34 3.30 33.22
C ASP A 236 1.31 2.10 33.16
N GLU A 237 1.07 1.14 32.27
CA GLU A 237 1.90 -0.05 32.16
C GLU A 237 3.29 0.28 31.60
N PRO A 238 4.37 -0.32 32.15
CA PRO A 238 5.71 -0.17 31.61
C PRO A 238 5.77 -0.63 30.16
N GLN A 239 6.36 0.20 29.30
CA GLN A 239 6.54 -0.14 27.89
C GLN A 239 8.00 -0.49 27.60
N GLU A 240 8.21 -1.39 26.64
CA GLU A 240 9.53 -1.57 26.06
C GLU A 240 9.90 -0.31 25.27
N ALA A 241 11.07 0.26 25.56
CA ALA A 241 11.58 1.42 24.84
C ALA A 241 12.55 1.00 23.72
N TYR A 242 12.50 1.72 22.61
CA TYR A 242 13.30 1.52 21.41
C TYR A 242 14.36 2.61 21.29
N ASP A 243 15.47 2.28 20.65
CA ASP A 243 16.57 3.24 20.51
C ASP A 243 16.10 4.39 19.60
N ILE A 244 15.34 4.06 18.56
CA ILE A 244 14.71 4.99 17.63
C ILE A 244 13.23 4.68 17.51
N VAL A 245 12.40 5.72 17.60
CA VAL A 245 10.99 5.67 17.17
C VAL A 245 10.87 6.48 15.88
N ILE A 246 10.15 5.95 14.88
CA ILE A 246 9.94 6.61 13.59
C ILE A 246 8.46 6.59 13.23
N ALA A 247 7.99 7.65 12.57
CA ALA A 247 6.61 7.76 12.13
C ALA A 247 6.51 8.62 10.85
N SER A 248 5.43 8.44 10.11
CA SER A 248 5.09 9.28 8.97
C SER A 248 3.57 9.45 8.87
N ASP A 249 3.12 10.71 8.73
CA ASP A 249 1.71 11.06 8.55
C ASP A 249 0.78 10.48 9.62
N LEU A 250 0.95 10.87 10.90
CA LEU A 250 0.04 10.42 11.98
C LEU A 250 -0.83 11.54 12.57
N LEU A 251 -0.59 12.80 12.21
CA LEU A 251 -1.32 13.96 12.76
C LEU A 251 -2.55 14.29 11.90
N TYR A 252 -3.59 13.48 12.04
CA TYR A 252 -4.88 13.67 11.37
C TYR A 252 -5.90 14.41 12.23
N GLU A 253 -5.84 14.22 13.55
CA GLU A 253 -6.77 14.81 14.50
C GLU A 253 -6.02 15.44 15.68
N ILE A 254 -6.64 16.42 16.33
CA ILE A 254 -6.05 17.08 17.52
C ILE A 254 -5.77 16.08 18.65
N GLU A 255 -6.56 15.01 18.74
CA GLU A 255 -6.32 13.93 19.70
C GLU A 255 -4.97 13.24 19.46
N HIS A 256 -4.57 13.05 18.20
CA HIS A 256 -3.26 12.47 17.87
C HIS A 256 -2.13 13.38 18.33
N ALA A 257 -2.26 14.70 18.12
CA ALA A 257 -1.30 15.69 18.58
C ALA A 257 -1.12 15.70 20.11
N GLN A 258 -2.18 15.36 20.86
CA GLN A 258 -2.15 15.30 22.32
C GLN A 258 -1.51 14.01 22.85
N HIS A 259 -1.76 12.86 22.22
CA HIS A 259 -1.37 11.55 22.72
C HIS A 259 -0.03 11.04 22.15
N LEU A 260 0.27 11.31 20.88
CA LEU A 260 1.51 10.83 20.24
C LEU A 260 2.77 11.25 21.02
N PRO A 261 2.93 12.50 21.49
CA PRO A 261 4.06 12.89 22.33
C PRO A 261 4.21 12.08 23.63
N VAL A 262 3.08 11.74 24.25
CA VAL A 262 3.05 10.96 25.50
C VAL A 262 3.51 9.52 25.22
N ALA A 263 3.01 8.92 24.14
CA ALA A 263 3.39 7.58 23.72
C ALA A 263 4.88 7.51 23.34
N VAL A 264 5.37 8.46 22.53
CA VAL A 264 6.78 8.56 22.16
C VAL A 264 7.66 8.66 23.41
N ASN A 265 7.29 9.49 24.40
CA ASN A 265 8.04 9.58 25.65
C ASN A 265 8.12 8.27 26.46
N LYS A 266 7.15 7.36 26.28
CA LYS A 266 7.18 6.02 26.89
C LYS A 266 7.94 4.99 26.05
N LEU A 267 7.91 5.13 24.74
CA LEU A 267 8.41 4.13 23.77
C LEU A 267 9.82 4.42 23.28
N MET A 268 10.37 5.61 23.52
CA MET A 268 11.65 6.05 22.96
C MET A 268 12.73 6.19 24.03
N LYS A 269 13.95 5.76 23.70
CA LYS A 269 15.15 5.99 24.51
C LYS A 269 15.95 7.21 24.05
N ASN A 270 16.27 7.28 22.75
CA ASN A 270 17.22 8.26 22.23
C ASN A 270 16.56 9.26 21.27
N GLU A 271 15.94 8.79 20.19
CA GLU A 271 15.56 9.64 19.06
C GLU A 271 14.17 9.33 18.49
N PHE A 272 13.47 10.37 18.02
CA PHE A 272 12.16 10.27 17.38
C PHE A 272 12.08 10.98 16.02
N TYR A 273 12.04 10.24 14.92
CA TYR A 273 11.97 10.83 13.59
C TYR A 273 10.51 10.90 13.11
N PHE A 274 10.04 12.08 12.71
CA PHE A 274 8.65 12.24 12.28
C PHE A 274 8.48 13.11 11.03
N MET A 275 7.81 12.53 10.03
CA MET A 275 7.39 13.23 8.82
C MET A 275 5.93 13.66 8.91
N ILE A 276 5.64 14.95 8.72
CA ILE A 276 4.27 15.49 8.78
C ILE A 276 3.95 16.19 7.46
N PRO A 277 2.99 15.69 6.66
CA PRO A 277 2.49 16.48 5.55
C PRO A 277 1.74 17.70 6.09
N LEU A 278 2.11 18.91 5.67
CA LEU A 278 1.37 20.11 6.00
C LEU A 278 0.21 20.27 5.04
N ARG A 279 -0.97 20.02 5.56
CA ARG A 279 -2.21 20.49 4.95
C ARG A 279 -2.47 21.90 5.48
N SER A 280 -2.99 22.79 4.63
CA SER A 280 -3.34 24.17 5.01
C SER A 280 -4.32 24.25 6.19
N THR A 281 -5.03 23.16 6.48
CA THR A 281 -6.02 23.06 7.56
C THR A 281 -5.49 22.47 8.87
N HIS A 282 -4.27 21.92 8.92
CA HIS A 282 -3.80 21.11 10.06
C HIS A 282 -2.73 21.82 10.93
N TRP A 283 -2.74 23.15 10.94
CA TRP A 283 -1.69 23.91 11.64
C TRP A 283 -1.85 23.85 13.17
N GLU A 284 -3.08 23.75 13.65
CA GLU A 284 -3.39 23.66 15.08
C GLU A 284 -2.88 22.35 15.69
N GLU A 285 -3.00 21.24 14.96
CA GLU A 285 -2.50 19.91 15.34
C GLU A 285 -0.97 19.92 15.45
N VAL A 286 -0.29 20.54 14.47
CA VAL A 286 1.18 20.65 14.48
C VAL A 286 1.66 21.51 15.65
N GLU A 287 1.02 22.65 15.89
CA GLU A 287 1.37 23.52 17.03
C GLU A 287 1.13 22.82 18.37
N CYS A 288 -0.02 22.15 18.52
CA CYS A 288 -0.34 21.37 19.71
C CYS A 288 0.67 20.24 19.95
N PHE A 289 1.03 19.51 18.90
CA PHE A 289 2.04 18.47 18.94
C PHE A 289 3.41 19.03 19.37
N GLU A 290 3.88 20.11 18.74
CA GLU A 290 5.16 20.73 19.07
C GLU A 290 5.21 21.24 20.52
N ASP A 291 4.14 21.89 21.00
CA ASP A 291 4.05 22.37 22.39
C ASP A 291 4.05 21.23 23.40
N LYS A 292 3.33 20.16 23.09
CA LYS A 292 3.27 18.98 23.95
C LYS A 292 4.61 18.26 23.98
N MET A 293 5.30 18.15 22.85
CA MET A 293 6.67 17.64 22.83
C MET A 293 7.56 18.50 23.75
N ARG A 294 7.60 19.82 23.58
CA ARG A 294 8.40 20.72 24.45
C ARG A 294 8.13 20.50 25.93
N SER A 295 6.89 20.21 26.32
CA SER A 295 6.52 19.94 27.72
C SER A 295 7.19 18.69 28.32
N PHE A 296 7.60 17.73 27.48
CA PHE A 296 8.38 16.55 27.85
C PHE A 296 9.91 16.78 27.77
N ASN A 297 10.35 18.04 27.76
CA ASN A 297 11.76 18.47 27.57
C ASN A 297 12.36 18.04 26.25
N PHE A 298 11.49 17.83 25.27
CA PHE A 298 11.92 17.48 23.96
C PHE A 298 12.45 18.73 23.20
N THR A 299 13.73 18.70 22.79
CA THR A 299 14.39 19.63 21.83
C THR A 299 14.26 19.23 20.35
N LEU A 300 13.74 20.13 19.50
CA LEU A 300 13.75 20.01 18.04
C LEU A 300 15.17 20.21 17.47
N ILE A 301 15.70 19.24 16.72
CA ILE A 301 17.07 19.30 16.16
C ILE A 301 17.12 20.03 14.81
N ASP A 302 16.17 19.74 13.93
CA ASP A 302 16.10 20.30 12.58
C ASP A 302 14.64 20.35 12.11
N LYS A 303 14.34 21.26 11.18
CA LYS A 303 13.02 21.46 10.63
C LYS A 303 13.14 22.03 9.23
N GLN A 304 12.59 21.30 8.27
CA GLN A 304 12.62 21.67 6.86
C GLN A 304 11.20 21.70 6.33
N ASP A 305 10.92 22.63 5.43
CA ASP A 305 9.68 22.70 4.68
C ASP A 305 10.01 22.40 3.21
N VAL A 306 9.40 21.36 2.64
CA VAL A 306 9.60 20.97 1.23
C VAL A 306 8.25 20.94 0.55
N GLN A 307 8.14 21.57 -0.62
CA GLN A 307 6.94 21.44 -1.45
C GLN A 307 7.08 20.20 -2.34
N VAL A 308 6.08 19.32 -2.28
CA VAL A 308 6.01 18.11 -3.11
C VAL A 308 4.70 18.13 -3.88
N GLU A 309 4.77 17.93 -5.19
CA GLU A 309 3.60 17.73 -6.03
C GLU A 309 3.25 16.23 -6.04
N GLU A 310 2.08 15.87 -5.52
CA GLU A 310 1.54 14.52 -5.65
C GLU A 310 0.58 14.46 -6.85
N GLU A 311 0.80 13.52 -7.77
CA GLU A 311 0.10 13.41 -9.06
C GLU A 311 -1.43 13.31 -8.97
N LEU A 312 -1.99 12.88 -7.83
CA LEU A 312 -3.42 12.64 -7.66
C LEU A 312 -4.13 13.60 -6.69
N GLU A 313 -3.39 14.36 -5.88
CA GLU A 313 -3.97 15.18 -4.80
C GLU A 313 -3.52 16.65 -4.87
N GLY A 314 -2.61 17.00 -5.79
CA GLY A 314 -2.12 18.37 -5.98
C GLY A 314 -0.86 18.67 -5.18
N THR A 315 -0.45 19.95 -5.19
CA THR A 315 0.75 20.43 -4.48
C THR A 315 0.51 20.44 -2.97
N HIS A 316 1.28 19.62 -2.24
CA HIS A 316 1.28 19.60 -0.78
C HIS A 316 2.59 20.23 -0.26
N GLN A 317 2.49 21.01 0.81
CA GLN A 317 3.67 21.36 1.58
C GLN A 317 3.92 20.23 2.56
N ILE A 318 5.14 19.72 2.66
CA ILE A 318 5.50 18.69 3.62
C ILE A 318 6.51 19.29 4.59
N LYS A 319 6.20 19.23 5.89
CA LYS A 319 7.10 19.68 6.95
C LYS A 319 7.73 18.48 7.62
N TYR A 320 9.01 18.64 7.87
CA TYR A 320 9.85 17.67 8.52
C TYR A 320 10.10 18.21 9.92
N ALA A 321 9.84 17.43 10.95
CA ALA A 321 10.23 17.77 12.31
C ALA A 321 11.21 16.71 12.80
N PHE A 322 12.46 17.12 13.07
CA PHE A 322 13.46 16.21 13.59
C PHE A 322 13.43 16.11 15.10
N VAL A 323 13.40 14.85 15.51
CA VAL A 323 14.14 14.22 16.60
C VAL A 323 14.38 15.03 17.80
N VAL A 324 13.97 14.35 18.85
CA VAL A 324 14.08 14.86 20.14
C VAL A 324 14.78 13.92 21.09
N SER A 325 15.85 14.42 21.70
CA SER A 325 16.62 13.73 22.72
C SER A 325 16.16 14.15 24.12
N SER A 326 16.08 13.18 25.02
CA SER A 326 15.90 13.39 26.47
C SER A 326 17.21 13.76 27.19
N PHE A 327 18.36 13.76 26.51
CA PHE A 327 19.68 14.00 27.10
C PHE A 327 20.58 14.94 26.28
N SER A 328 21.09 15.97 26.96
CA SER A 328 22.05 16.94 26.45
C SER A 328 23.45 16.31 26.33
N PHE A 329 23.80 15.66 25.22
CA PHE A 329 25.17 15.55 24.70
C PHE A 329 25.16 14.81 23.34
N ILE A 330 24.81 15.51 22.26
CA ILE A 330 25.10 15.03 20.90
C ILE A 330 26.40 15.70 20.45
N PHE A 331 27.48 14.93 20.45
CA PHE A 331 28.67 15.28 19.69
C PHE A 331 28.31 15.05 18.22
N MET A 332 28.05 16.11 17.44
CA MET A 332 28.01 15.98 15.97
C MET A 332 29.42 15.60 15.51
N PRO A 333 29.67 14.40 14.94
CA PRO A 333 30.86 14.24 14.12
C PRO A 333 30.66 15.11 12.88
N LYS A 334 31.51 16.11 12.71
CA LYS A 334 31.58 16.93 11.50
C LYS A 334 32.18 16.10 10.36
N THR A 335 31.47 15.08 9.89
CA THR A 335 31.68 14.35 8.62
C THR A 335 30.75 13.12 8.61
N PRO A 336 29.98 12.87 7.54
CA PRO A 336 29.23 11.61 7.44
C PRO A 336 30.22 10.43 7.32
N PRO A 337 30.11 9.38 8.15
CA PRO A 337 30.78 8.13 7.84
C PRO A 337 30.01 7.46 6.68
N LEU A 338 30.63 7.50 5.50
CA LEU A 338 30.30 6.69 4.32
C LEU A 338 30.66 5.23 4.61
N LEU A 339 29.91 4.52 5.45
CA LEU A 339 30.10 3.09 5.66
C LEU A 339 28.74 2.43 5.92
N LEU A 340 28.06 2.04 4.84
CA LEU A 340 27.20 0.86 4.89
C LEU A 340 28.13 -0.37 4.88
N PRO A 341 27.85 -1.43 5.67
CA PRO A 341 28.65 -2.65 5.65
C PRO A 341 28.79 -3.20 4.22
N THR A 342 30.02 -3.49 3.81
CA THR A 342 30.39 -3.90 2.44
C THR A 342 29.99 -5.34 2.08
N ASP A 343 29.26 -6.06 2.93
CA ASP A 343 29.13 -7.52 2.80
C ASP A 343 27.68 -7.99 2.57
N TRP A 344 26.92 -7.29 1.71
CA TRP A 344 25.69 -7.83 1.14
C TRP A 344 25.70 -7.67 -0.37
N ALA A 345 26.39 -8.61 -1.03
CA ALA A 345 26.12 -8.90 -2.42
C ALA A 345 24.65 -9.36 -2.53
N LEU A 346 23.83 -8.55 -3.18
CA LEU A 346 22.58 -8.99 -3.80
C LEU A 346 22.95 -10.10 -4.79
N ASP A 347 22.81 -11.36 -4.37
CA ASP A 347 23.03 -12.52 -5.21
C ASP A 347 21.82 -12.70 -6.14
N ASN A 348 21.67 -11.76 -7.08
CA ASN A 348 20.77 -11.89 -8.23
C ASN A 348 21.57 -12.52 -9.38
N ASN A 349 21.95 -13.77 -9.21
CA ASN A 349 22.41 -14.57 -10.33
C ASN A 349 22.25 -16.05 -9.98
N HIS A 350 21.19 -16.69 -10.47
CA HIS A 350 21.21 -18.10 -10.89
C HIS A 350 20.07 -18.28 -11.90
N ASN A 351 20.40 -18.06 -13.16
CA ASN A 351 19.63 -18.57 -14.29
C ASN A 351 20.20 -19.94 -14.68
N ASN A 352 19.28 -20.84 -15.03
CA ASN A 352 19.47 -22.12 -15.74
C ASN A 352 20.10 -23.26 -14.94
N ASN A 353 19.26 -24.21 -14.52
CA ASN A 353 19.50 -25.61 -14.85
C ASN A 353 18.18 -26.37 -15.02
N GLU A 354 18.11 -27.06 -16.15
CA GLU A 354 17.06 -27.98 -16.56
C GLU A 354 16.81 -29.04 -15.47
N VAL A 355 15.56 -29.20 -15.05
CA VAL A 355 15.14 -30.34 -14.24
C VAL A 355 14.82 -31.48 -15.20
N ILE A 356 15.80 -32.37 -15.37
CA ILE A 356 15.62 -33.69 -15.96
C ILE A 356 14.90 -34.56 -14.94
N TYR A 357 13.73 -35.08 -15.32
CA TYR A 357 13.04 -36.16 -14.63
C TYR A 357 13.94 -37.40 -14.61
N ASN A 358 14.16 -37.96 -13.43
CA ASN A 358 14.44 -39.39 -13.28
C ASN A 358 13.56 -39.91 -12.14
N ASP A 359 12.56 -40.70 -12.55
CA ASP A 359 11.91 -41.71 -11.73
C ASP A 359 12.96 -42.73 -11.30
N GLU A 360 12.98 -43.09 -10.02
CA GLU A 360 13.30 -44.46 -9.60
C GLU A 360 12.73 -44.69 -8.19
N GLU A 361 11.82 -45.66 -8.13
CA GLU A 361 11.28 -46.30 -6.94
C GLU A 361 12.42 -46.96 -6.13
N GLU A 362 12.32 -46.97 -4.80
CA GLU A 362 12.43 -48.22 -4.04
C GLU A 362 12.03 -48.03 -2.56
N ASP A 363 11.19 -48.96 -2.12
CA ASP A 363 10.73 -49.22 -0.77
C ASP A 363 11.88 -49.43 0.25
N SER A 364 11.67 -48.98 1.49
CA SER A 364 11.60 -49.92 2.63
C SER A 364 11.33 -49.23 3.97
N SER A 365 10.36 -49.82 4.65
CA SER A 365 10.07 -49.82 6.08
C SER A 365 11.23 -49.50 7.04
N GLU A 366 10.96 -48.67 8.06
CA GLU A 366 10.91 -49.17 9.44
C GLU A 366 10.30 -48.16 10.43
N SER A 367 9.59 -48.75 11.37
CA SER A 367 8.82 -48.18 12.48
C SER A 367 9.66 -47.41 13.49
N ASN A 368 9.09 -46.34 14.06
CA ASN A 368 8.95 -46.25 15.52
C ASN A 368 7.94 -45.17 15.93
N ALA A 369 6.89 -45.64 16.59
CA ALA A 369 5.92 -44.84 17.31
C ALA A 369 6.53 -44.28 18.59
N LEU A 370 6.17 -43.04 18.94
CA LEU A 370 6.10 -42.60 20.33
C LEU A 370 5.04 -41.51 20.44
N ASN A 371 4.00 -41.87 21.19
CA ASN A 371 2.87 -41.05 21.60
C ASN A 371 3.31 -39.78 22.32
N ASN A 372 2.56 -38.70 22.11
CA ASN A 372 2.08 -37.89 23.22
C ASN A 372 0.77 -37.19 22.83
N GLU A 373 -0.31 -37.70 23.42
CA GLU A 373 -1.60 -37.04 23.52
C GLU A 373 -1.48 -35.78 24.40
N ASN A 374 -2.17 -34.72 24.01
CA ASN A 374 -2.85 -33.81 24.93
C ASN A 374 -3.87 -32.99 24.12
N GLY A 375 -5.09 -33.53 24.04
CA GLY A 375 -6.26 -32.76 23.65
C GLY A 375 -6.81 -31.99 24.86
N PHE A 376 -7.28 -30.76 24.63
CA PHE A 376 -8.26 -30.12 25.51
C PHE A 376 -9.27 -29.30 24.70
N THR A 377 -10.41 -29.95 24.53
CA THR A 377 -11.83 -29.56 24.51
C THR A 377 -12.20 -28.08 24.67
N PHE A 378 -13.01 -27.59 23.72
CA PHE A 378 -13.86 -26.40 23.84
C PHE A 378 -14.98 -26.61 24.87
N MET A 379 -15.10 -25.71 25.85
CA MET A 379 -16.30 -25.62 26.70
C MET A 379 -17.27 -24.58 26.14
N LYS A 380 -18.49 -25.04 25.85
CA LYS A 380 -19.71 -24.23 25.78
C LYS A 380 -20.22 -23.99 27.19
N HIS A 381 -20.44 -22.74 27.57
CA HIS A 381 -21.42 -22.36 28.59
C HIS A 381 -22.28 -21.23 28.06
N GLY A 382 -23.59 -21.48 28.00
CA GLY A 382 -24.61 -20.44 27.96
C GLY A 382 -25.18 -20.24 29.36
N GLU A 383 -25.56 -19.01 29.68
CA GLU A 383 -26.91 -18.63 30.12
C GLU A 383 -27.00 -17.10 30.33
N ASP A 384 -27.91 -16.52 29.55
CA ASP A 384 -28.79 -15.38 29.77
C ASP A 384 -28.61 -14.47 31.01
N THR A 385 -28.42 -13.17 30.75
CA THR A 385 -29.24 -12.13 31.41
C THR A 385 -29.47 -10.94 30.47
N ASN A 386 -30.74 -10.65 30.22
CA ASN A 386 -31.25 -9.48 29.51
C ASN A 386 -30.90 -8.16 30.23
N PHE A 387 -30.32 -7.21 29.52
CA PHE A 387 -30.55 -5.78 29.75
C PHE A 387 -30.61 -5.03 28.42
N THR A 388 -31.77 -4.43 28.18
CA THR A 388 -32.14 -3.68 26.99
C THR A 388 -31.56 -2.26 27.08
N GLN A 389 -30.72 -1.85 26.12
CA GLN A 389 -30.55 -0.43 25.78
C GLN A 389 -30.47 -0.26 24.26
N HIS A 390 -31.31 0.64 23.77
CA HIS A 390 -31.49 1.01 22.37
C HIS A 390 -30.25 1.69 21.78
N SER A 391 -29.65 1.09 20.75
CA SER A 391 -29.13 1.83 19.59
C SER A 391 -29.19 0.92 18.36
N GLN A 392 -30.11 1.23 17.44
CA GLN A 392 -30.19 0.56 16.13
C GLN A 392 -29.17 1.23 15.20
N ALA A 393 -27.98 0.64 15.08
CA ALA A 393 -27.12 0.85 13.93
C ALA A 393 -27.39 -0.29 12.94
N LYS A 394 -28.13 -0.01 11.87
CA LYS A 394 -28.27 -0.94 10.73
C LYS A 394 -26.91 -1.00 10.02
N SER A 395 -26.26 -2.16 10.05
CA SER A 395 -25.08 -2.42 9.22
C SER A 395 -25.50 -2.43 7.75
N VAL A 396 -25.08 -1.43 7.00
CA VAL A 396 -25.31 -1.32 5.55
C VAL A 396 -24.30 -2.21 4.85
N SER A 397 -24.76 -3.33 4.27
CA SER A 397 -23.95 -4.11 3.34
C SER A 397 -23.88 -3.37 2.00
N SER A 398 -22.68 -3.03 1.53
CA SER A 398 -22.52 -2.35 0.24
C SER A 398 -22.92 -3.26 -0.92
N SER A 399 -23.30 -2.66 -2.04
CA SER A 399 -23.64 -3.31 -3.31
C SER A 399 -22.57 -4.27 -3.84
N ALA A 400 -21.30 -4.15 -3.40
CA ALA A 400 -20.24 -5.09 -3.69
C ALA A 400 -20.36 -6.43 -2.92
N ALA A 401 -20.91 -6.40 -1.70
CA ALA A 401 -21.12 -7.58 -0.87
C ALA A 401 -22.27 -8.48 -1.38
N ILE A 402 -23.21 -7.92 -2.15
CA ILE A 402 -24.31 -8.65 -2.78
C ILE A 402 -23.80 -9.40 -4.03
N PHE A 403 -22.90 -8.81 -4.82
CA PHE A 403 -22.28 -9.48 -5.97
C PHE A 403 -21.33 -10.63 -5.58
N GLN A 404 -20.62 -10.52 -4.44
CA GLN A 404 -19.76 -11.60 -3.94
C GLN A 404 -20.52 -12.77 -3.30
N LYS A 405 -21.73 -12.55 -2.75
CA LYS A 405 -22.56 -13.65 -2.26
C LYS A 405 -23.01 -14.57 -3.41
N ASN A 406 -23.33 -14.02 -4.58
CA ASN A 406 -23.81 -14.79 -5.72
C ASN A 406 -22.70 -15.60 -6.43
N SER A 407 -21.43 -15.21 -6.34
CA SER A 407 -20.32 -16.02 -6.87
C SER A 407 -19.98 -17.21 -5.97
N THR A 408 -20.38 -17.19 -4.69
CA THR A 408 -20.11 -18.28 -3.73
C THR A 408 -21.27 -19.28 -3.63
N GLN A 409 -22.43 -18.98 -4.24
CA GLN A 409 -23.64 -19.81 -4.21
C GLN A 409 -23.94 -20.54 -5.52
N LYS A 410 -22.94 -20.78 -6.37
CA LYS A 410 -23.10 -21.57 -7.61
C LYS A 410 -22.91 -23.09 -7.39
N GLN A 411 -23.34 -23.58 -6.23
CA GLN A 411 -23.51 -25.00 -5.92
C GLN A 411 -24.70 -25.19 -4.97
N GLN A 412 -25.93 -24.96 -5.46
CA GLN A 412 -27.10 -25.80 -5.21
C GLN A 412 -28.39 -25.13 -5.70
N GLU A 413 -29.05 -25.86 -6.60
CA GLU A 413 -30.49 -25.92 -6.86
C GLU A 413 -31.20 -24.75 -7.56
N ASP A 414 -31.66 -25.08 -8.77
CA ASP A 414 -32.66 -24.38 -9.59
C ASP A 414 -34.02 -24.26 -8.88
N ASP A 415 -34.82 -23.29 -9.36
CA ASP A 415 -36.27 -23.12 -9.17
C ASP A 415 -36.80 -22.15 -8.09
N GLN A 416 -36.20 -20.95 -7.88
CA GLN A 416 -36.92 -19.78 -7.30
C GLN A 416 -36.26 -18.43 -7.67
N GLU A 417 -36.28 -17.98 -8.95
CA GLU A 417 -35.47 -16.80 -9.36
C GLU A 417 -36.18 -15.67 -10.13
N GLU A 418 -37.52 -15.59 -10.11
CA GLU A 418 -38.23 -14.46 -10.77
C GLU A 418 -38.78 -13.38 -9.82
N ASN A 419 -38.96 -13.65 -8.52
CA ASN A 419 -39.53 -12.67 -7.57
C ASN A 419 -38.48 -11.82 -6.81
N THR A 420 -37.20 -12.16 -6.87
CA THR A 420 -36.12 -11.49 -6.11
C THR A 420 -35.56 -10.25 -6.81
N TRP A 421 -35.62 -10.20 -8.14
CA TRP A 421 -35.04 -9.09 -8.91
C TRP A 421 -35.87 -7.82 -8.86
N GLU A 422 -37.20 -7.92 -8.89
CA GLU A 422 -38.08 -6.75 -8.80
C GLU A 422 -37.99 -6.08 -7.43
N GLU A 423 -37.96 -6.88 -6.35
CA GLU A 423 -37.77 -6.38 -4.98
C GLU A 423 -36.40 -5.69 -4.80
N THR A 424 -35.34 -6.31 -5.33
CA THR A 424 -33.99 -5.72 -5.29
C THR A 424 -33.92 -4.39 -6.05
N MET A 425 -34.62 -4.29 -7.19
CA MET A 425 -34.63 -3.05 -7.98
C MET A 425 -35.44 -1.95 -7.32
N GLN A 426 -36.49 -2.32 -6.58
CA GLN A 426 -37.32 -1.38 -5.82
C GLN A 426 -36.59 -0.82 -4.59
N ASP A 427 -35.79 -1.66 -3.93
CA ASP A 427 -34.93 -1.24 -2.82
C ASP A 427 -33.83 -0.27 -3.28
N LEU A 428 -33.15 -0.57 -4.40
CA LEU A 428 -32.14 0.32 -4.98
C LEU A 428 -32.71 1.67 -5.44
N GLN A 429 -33.92 1.68 -6.00
CA GLN A 429 -34.60 2.92 -6.38
C GLN A 429 -34.97 3.77 -5.16
N THR A 430 -35.37 3.12 -4.06
CA THR A 430 -35.71 3.79 -2.81
C THR A 430 -34.47 4.39 -2.15
N GLU A 431 -33.35 3.67 -2.15
CA GLU A 431 -32.07 4.13 -1.62
C GLU A 431 -31.52 5.32 -2.42
N PHE A 432 -31.63 5.27 -3.75
CA PHE A 432 -31.25 6.38 -4.61
C PHE A 432 -32.11 7.63 -4.40
N GLN A 433 -33.42 7.48 -4.15
CA GLN A 433 -34.29 8.61 -3.82
C GLN A 433 -33.91 9.27 -2.49
N LEU A 434 -33.59 8.50 -1.46
CA LEU A 434 -33.17 9.02 -0.16
C LEU A 434 -31.85 9.79 -0.26
N TYR A 435 -30.89 9.26 -1.02
CA TYR A 435 -29.63 9.95 -1.31
C TYR A 435 -29.84 11.29 -2.03
N MET A 436 -30.74 11.32 -3.02
CA MET A 436 -31.07 12.54 -3.76
C MET A 436 -31.80 13.58 -2.91
N GLU A 437 -32.62 13.16 -1.94
CA GLU A 437 -33.25 14.08 -0.99
C GLU A 437 -32.22 14.69 -0.02
N GLU A 438 -31.30 13.89 0.51
CA GLU A 438 -30.23 14.34 1.40
C GLU A 438 -29.26 15.30 0.69
N TYR A 439 -28.86 14.98 -0.54
CA TYR A 439 -28.06 15.86 -1.40
C TYR A 439 -28.74 17.22 -1.64
N ASN A 440 -30.05 17.22 -1.88
CA ASN A 440 -30.80 18.45 -2.10
C ASN A 440 -31.02 19.27 -0.82
N GLN A 441 -31.01 18.64 0.36
CA GLN A 441 -31.01 19.36 1.64
C GLN A 441 -29.67 20.02 1.94
N ILE A 442 -28.55 19.34 1.62
CA ILE A 442 -27.19 19.91 1.79
C ILE A 442 -26.93 21.06 0.81
N LYS A 443 -27.57 21.03 -0.36
CA LYS A 443 -27.42 22.06 -1.40
C LYS A 443 -28.24 23.34 -1.15
N LYS A 444 -29.26 23.30 -0.28
CA LYS A 444 -30.09 24.46 0.11
C LYS A 444 -29.49 25.15 1.31
#